data_AF-A0AAU8SAK8-F1
#
_entry.id   AF-A0AAU8SAK8-F1
#
_cell.length_a   1.000
_cell.length_b   1.000
_cell.length_c   1.000
_cell.angle_alpha   90.00
_cell.angle_beta   90.00
_cell.angle_gamma   90.00
#
_symmetry.space_group_name_H-M   'P 1'
#
loop_
_entity.id
_entity.type
_entity.pdbx_description
1 polymer ?
#
loop_
_entity_poly.entity_id
_entity_poly.type
_entity_poly.pdbx_seq_one_letter_code
_entity_poly.pdbx_strand_id
1 'polypeptide(L)'
;MATLYITNADNEVFATVNGLVVYDRKTENNPTFSDQVDLTPYLADGLNTLVVAGVNWGGPATFKGTVVVGKIETPFAFTAPSTPNGIVFHQTFVIPQ
;
A
#
# COMPACT_ATOMS: atom_id res chain seq x y z
N MET A 1 -15.46 8.21 3.49
CA MET A 1 -14.87 7.73 2.23
C MET A 1 -13.37 7.63 2.42
N ALA A 2 -12.83 6.44 2.22
CA ALA A 2 -11.41 6.19 2.30
C ALA A 2 -10.95 5.48 1.02
N THR A 3 -9.83 5.91 0.46
CA THR A 3 -9.31 5.41 -0.81
C THR A 3 -7.81 5.17 -0.71
N LEU A 4 -7.33 4.04 -1.23
CA LEU A 4 -5.91 3.76 -1.41
C LEU A 4 -5.55 3.96 -2.88
N TYR A 5 -4.56 4.81 -3.14
CA TYR A 5 -3.94 5.00 -4.45
C TYR A 5 -2.55 4.38 -4.45
N ILE A 6 -2.24 3.58 -5.47
CA ILE A 6 -0.90 3.00 -5.66
C ILE A 6 -0.40 3.37 -7.04
N THR A 7 0.78 3.98 -7.10
CA THR A 7 1.34 4.54 -8.33
C THR A 7 2.62 3.88 -8.78
N ASN A 8 3.23 3.05 -7.92
CA ASN A 8 4.46 2.35 -8.24
C ASN A 8 4.66 1.16 -7.29
N ALA A 9 5.16 0.06 -7.86
CA ALA A 9 5.58 -1.12 -7.13
C ALA A 9 6.70 -1.80 -7.93
N ASP A 10 7.80 -2.11 -7.27
CA ASP A 10 8.81 -3.05 -7.76
C ASP A 10 8.60 -4.40 -7.06
N ASN A 11 8.31 -5.44 -7.84
CA ASN A 11 7.83 -6.75 -7.41
C ASN A 11 6.41 -6.84 -6.87
N GLU A 12 6.11 -6.42 -5.64
CA GLU A 12 4.75 -6.62 -5.11
C GLU A 12 4.38 -5.58 -4.06
N VAL A 13 3.13 -5.09 -4.14
CA VAL A 13 2.49 -4.36 -3.04
C VAL A 13 1.20 -5.07 -2.69
N PHE A 14 1.00 -5.31 -1.40
CA PHE A 14 -0.26 -5.79 -0.87
C PHE A 14 -0.75 -4.88 0.25
N ALA A 15 -2.07 -4.84 0.44
CA ALA A 15 -2.68 -4.09 1.52
C ALA A 15 -3.81 -4.86 2.19
N THR A 16 -3.96 -4.65 3.49
CA THR A 16 -5.03 -5.24 4.31
C THR A 16 -5.76 -4.18 5.12
N VAL A 17 -7.09 -4.29 5.22
CA VAL A 17 -7.90 -3.54 6.20
C VAL A 17 -8.39 -4.53 7.25
N ASN A 18 -8.04 -4.30 8.52
CA ASN A 18 -8.40 -5.18 9.64
C ASN A 18 -8.03 -6.66 9.40
N GLY A 19 -6.91 -6.91 8.72
CA GLY A 19 -6.44 -8.26 8.37
C GLY A 19 -7.08 -8.86 7.10
N LEU A 20 -8.08 -8.21 6.50
CA LEU A 20 -8.65 -8.62 5.21
C LEU A 20 -7.84 -8.02 4.06
N VAL A 21 -7.40 -8.84 3.10
CA VAL A 21 -6.71 -8.37 1.90
C VAL A 21 -7.67 -7.55 1.03
N VAL A 22 -7.29 -6.31 0.74
CA VAL A 22 -8.04 -5.38 -0.14
C VAL A 22 -7.30 -5.05 -1.42
N TYR A 23 -6.00 -5.36 -1.49
CA TYR A 23 -5.15 -5.14 -2.64
C TYR A 23 -3.98 -6.15 -2.63
N ASP A 24 -3.68 -6.71 -3.79
CA ASP A 24 -2.47 -7.49 -4.07
C ASP A 24 -2.15 -7.27 -5.55
N ARG A 25 -1.01 -6.65 -5.83
CA ARG A 25 -0.50 -6.51 -7.19
C ARG A 25 0.96 -6.88 -7.26
N LYS A 26 1.25 -7.76 -8.22
CA LYS A 26 2.60 -8.17 -8.60
C LYS A 26 3.01 -7.48 -9.90
N THR A 27 4.26 -7.04 -9.96
CA THR A 27 4.90 -6.29 -11.05
C THR A 27 6.36 -6.72 -11.18
N GLU A 28 7.05 -6.26 -12.22
CA GLU A 28 8.51 -6.40 -12.35
C GLU A 28 9.09 -5.15 -13.00
N ASN A 29 10.35 -4.82 -12.69
CA ASN A 29 11.11 -3.71 -13.29
C ASN A 29 10.58 -2.32 -12.92
N ASN A 30 10.10 -2.15 -11.68
CA ASN A 30 9.73 -0.85 -11.12
C ASN A 30 8.75 0.02 -11.98
N PRO A 31 7.62 -0.51 -12.47
CA PRO A 31 6.69 0.25 -13.31
C PRO A 31 5.94 1.33 -12.52
N THR A 32 5.57 2.40 -13.21
CA THR A 32 4.58 3.37 -12.72
C THR A 32 3.20 3.04 -13.28
N PHE A 33 2.17 3.19 -12.45
CA PHE A 33 0.76 2.95 -12.80
C PHE A 33 -0.14 3.86 -11.94
N SER A 34 -1.45 3.63 -11.95
CA SER A 34 -2.41 4.45 -11.20
C SER A 34 -3.60 3.60 -10.76
N ASP A 35 -3.38 2.75 -9.77
CA ASP A 35 -4.44 1.95 -9.17
C ASP A 35 -5.17 2.72 -8.09
N GLN A 36 -6.45 2.40 -7.95
CA GLN A 36 -7.32 2.97 -6.94
C GLN A 36 -8.17 1.85 -6.31
N VAL A 37 -8.24 1.83 -4.99
CA VAL A 37 -9.08 0.91 -4.21
C VAL A 37 -9.97 1.71 -3.29
N ASP A 38 -11.29 1.55 -3.42
CA ASP A 38 -12.25 2.05 -2.43
C ASP A 38 -12.17 1.17 -1.18
N LEU A 39 -11.78 1.77 -0.06
CA LEU A 39 -11.64 1.08 1.21
C LEU A 39 -12.94 1.06 2.01
N THR A 40 -13.91 1.92 1.65
CA THR A 40 -15.16 2.13 2.40
C THR A 40 -15.93 0.83 2.68
N PRO A 41 -16.04 -0.13 1.74
CA PRO A 41 -16.75 -1.40 1.99
C PRO A 41 -16.10 -2.30 3.05
N TYR A 42 -14.84 -2.05 3.42
CA TYR A 42 -14.06 -2.89 4.34
C TYR A 42 -13.92 -2.27 5.75
N LEU A 43 -14.51 -1.10 5.97
CA LEU A 43 -14.44 -0.40 7.26
C LEU A 43 -15.56 -0.86 8.19
N ALA A 44 -15.21 -1.07 9.45
CA ALA A 44 -16.13 -1.27 10.57
C ALA A 44 -16.24 0.02 11.39
N ASP A 45 -17.32 0.15 12.18
CA ASP A 45 -17.50 1.29 13.08
C ASP A 45 -16.31 1.45 14.02
N GLY A 46 -15.80 2.67 14.16
CA GLY A 46 -14.66 3.00 15.02
C GLY A 46 -13.32 3.05 14.28
N LEU A 47 -12.28 2.43 14.84
CA LEU A 47 -10.92 2.50 14.31
C LEU A 47 -10.58 1.27 13.47
N ASN A 48 -10.17 1.52 12.23
CA ASN A 48 -9.74 0.50 11.28
C ASN A 48 -8.23 0.60 11.06
N THR A 49 -7.57 -0.54 10.90
CA THR A 49 -6.14 -0.61 10.63
C THR A 49 -5.91 -0.98 9.17
N LEU A 50 -5.37 -0.06 8.39
CA LEU A 50 -4.84 -0.33 7.06
C LEU A 50 -3.34 -0.62 7.18
N VAL A 51 -2.90 -1.75 6.66
CA VAL A 51 -1.47 -2.06 6.48
C VAL A 51 -1.19 -2.10 4.99
N VAL A 52 -0.17 -1.37 4.54
CA VAL A 52 0.39 -1.47 3.20
C VAL A 52 1.79 -2.02 3.32
N ALA A 53 2.15 -3.02 2.52
CA ALA A 53 3.47 -3.62 2.55
C ALA A 53 4.00 -3.86 1.14
N GLY A 54 5.31 -3.67 1.00
CA GLY A 54 6.08 -3.90 -0.22
C GLY A 54 6.95 -5.14 -0.07
N VAL A 55 6.82 -6.07 -1.01
CA VAL A 55 7.60 -7.29 -1.10
C VAL A 55 8.54 -7.17 -2.29
N ASN A 56 9.83 -7.39 -2.06
CA ASN A 56 10.84 -7.40 -3.12
C ASN A 56 11.43 -8.80 -3.30
N TRP A 57 11.83 -9.14 -4.51
CA TRP A 57 12.45 -10.43 -4.87
C TRP A 57 13.98 -10.32 -5.02
N GLY A 58 14.55 -9.23 -4.48
CA GLY A 58 15.98 -8.97 -4.44
C GLY A 58 16.39 -7.79 -5.33
N GLY A 59 17.43 -7.07 -4.93
CA GLY A 59 17.92 -5.91 -5.68
C GLY A 59 17.15 -4.63 -5.35
N PRO A 60 17.12 -3.65 -6.27
CA PRO A 60 16.41 -2.38 -6.06
C PRO A 60 14.94 -2.60 -5.71
N ALA A 61 14.37 -1.65 -4.98
CA ALA A 61 12.96 -1.70 -4.60
C ALA A 61 12.38 -0.28 -4.58
N THR A 62 11.17 -0.10 -5.11
CA THR A 62 10.41 1.15 -5.01
C THR A 62 8.93 0.86 -4.79
N PHE A 63 8.30 1.56 -3.85
CA PHE A 63 6.86 1.47 -3.58
C PHE A 63 6.31 2.87 -3.32
N LYS A 64 5.23 3.27 -3.99
CA LYS A 64 4.64 4.60 -3.82
C LYS A 64 3.12 4.58 -3.90
N GLY A 65 2.51 5.43 -3.11
CA GLY A 65 1.07 5.65 -3.14
C GLY A 65 0.62 6.67 -2.10
N THR A 66 -0.69 6.80 -1.97
CA THR A 66 -1.34 7.74 -1.06
C THR A 66 -2.60 7.13 -0.50
N VAL A 67 -2.81 7.26 0.81
CA VAL A 67 -4.08 6.95 1.47
C VAL A 67 -4.85 8.24 1.64
N VAL A 68 -6.09 8.29 1.16
CA VAL A 68 -6.99 9.44 1.30
C VAL A 68 -8.13 9.06 2.23
N VAL A 69 -8.32 9.82 3.31
CA VAL A 69 -9.44 9.66 4.25
C VAL A 69 -10.17 11.00 4.36
N GLY A 70 -11.38 11.07 3.79
CA GLY A 70 -12.11 12.33 3.67
C GLY A 70 -11.32 13.35 2.82
N LYS A 71 -10.71 14.35 3.47
CA LYS A 71 -9.89 15.39 2.83
C LYS A 71 -8.40 15.27 3.14
N ILE A 72 -8.01 14.29 3.97
CA ILE A 72 -6.63 14.12 4.40
C ILE A 72 -5.95 13.13 3.46
N GLU A 73 -4.86 13.58 2.85
CA GLU A 73 -4.00 12.75 2.02
C GLU A 73 -2.72 12.42 2.80
N THR A 74 -2.42 11.14 2.93
CA THR A 74 -1.21 10.65 3.60
C THR A 74 -0.40 9.82 2.60
N PRO A 75 0.69 10.38 2.03
CA PRO A 75 1.53 9.64 1.11
C PRO A 75 2.35 8.57 1.83
N PHE A 76 2.72 7.52 1.09
CA PHE A 76 3.80 6.62 1.45
C PHE A 76 4.76 6.47 0.28
N ALA A 77 6.03 6.37 0.61
CA ALA A 77 7.07 6.14 -0.36
C ALA A 77 8.23 5.37 0.29
N PHE A 78 8.75 4.40 -0.43
CA PHE A 78 9.96 3.68 -0.09
C PHE A 78 10.81 3.51 -1.34
N THR A 79 12.11 3.74 -1.21
CA THR A 79 13.09 3.47 -2.26
C THR A 79 14.36 2.93 -1.61
N ALA A 80 14.87 1.83 -2.12
CA ALA A 80 16.16 1.28 -1.72
C ALA A 80 16.94 0.81 -2.94
N PRO A 81 18.27 1.05 -3.00
CA PRO A 81 19.10 0.61 -4.12
C PRO A 81 19.32 -0.91 -4.14
N SER A 82 19.17 -1.57 -2.99
CA SER A 82 19.21 -3.03 -2.86
C SER A 82 18.48 -3.48 -1.59
N THR A 83 17.80 -4.61 -1.66
CA THR A 83 17.06 -5.24 -0.55
C THR A 83 17.16 -6.77 -0.65
N PRO A 84 17.00 -7.50 0.46
CA PRO A 84 16.83 -8.96 0.44
C PRO A 84 15.44 -9.35 -0.09
N ASN A 85 15.25 -10.64 -0.37
CA ASN A 85 13.95 -11.18 -0.73
C ASN A 85 13.01 -11.17 0.48
N GLY A 86 11.80 -10.64 0.31
CA GLY A 86 10.76 -10.63 1.35
C GLY A 86 10.10 -9.26 1.52
N ILE A 87 9.44 -9.05 2.67
CA ILE A 87 8.84 -7.77 3.03
C ILE A 87 9.95 -6.79 3.41
N VAL A 88 10.06 -5.70 2.67
CA VAL A 88 11.12 -4.69 2.83
C VAL A 88 10.57 -3.31 3.19
N PHE A 89 9.26 -3.15 3.03
CA PHE A 89 8.51 -1.95 3.40
C PHE A 89 7.20 -2.37 4.06
N HIS A 90 6.83 -1.69 5.14
CA HIS A 90 5.47 -1.69 5.64
C HIS A 90 5.12 -0.35 6.27
N GLN A 91 3.87 0.08 6.12
CA GLN A 91 3.34 1.25 6.79
C GLN A 91 1.89 0.99 7.22
N THR A 92 1.58 1.45 8.43
CA THR A 92 0.26 1.30 9.03
C THR A 92 -0.44 2.65 9.09
N PHE A 93 -1.71 2.66 8.75
CA PHE A 93 -2.59 3.82 8.81
C PHE A 93 -3.81 3.49 9.67
N VAL A 94 -4.27 4.47 10.43
CA VAL A 94 -5.52 4.37 11.19
C VAL A 94 -6.59 5.14 10.44
N ILE A 95 -7.70 4.46 10.14
CA ILE A 95 -8.84 5.03 9.42
C ILE A 95 -10.06 5.06 10.36
N PRO A 96 -10.55 6.24 10.76
CA PRO A 96 -11.82 6.35 11.48
C PRO A 96 -13.01 6.17 10.52
N GLN A 97 -14.06 5.47 10.98
CA GLN A 97 -15.32 5.28 10.27
C GLN A 97 -16.52 5.45 11.21
#